data_AF-A0A4R4JKQ1-F1
#
_entry.id   AF-A0A4R4JKQ1-F1
#
_cell.length_a   1.000
_cell.length_b   1.000
_cell.length_c   1.000
_cell.angle_alpha   90.00
_cell.angle_beta   90.00
_cell.angle_gamma   90.00
#
_symmetry.space_group_name_H-M   'P 1'
#
loop_
_entity.id
_entity.type
_entity.pdbx_description
1 polymer ?
#
loop_
_entity_poly.entity_id
_entity_poly.type
_entity_poly.pdbx_seq_one_letter_code
_entity_poly.pdbx_strand_id
1 'polypeptide(L)' 'MNDYIFVNGVRRGAFRLHPLRPNGSGESWGCITFYRVSDFNIVRNALLRTHKFKVPGSSLMAYGRVDVMGNTNFGACKVS' A
#
# COMPACT_ATOMS: atom_id res chain seq x y z
N MET A 1 -14.34 -10.59 -1.40
CA MET A 1 -13.42 -9.69 -0.67
C MET A 1 -13.20 -8.45 -1.49
N ASN A 2 -13.18 -7.30 -0.83
CA ASN A 2 -13.27 -5.96 -1.37
C ASN A 2 -11.97 -5.23 -1.04
N ASP A 3 -11.51 -4.37 -1.95
CA ASP A 3 -10.32 -3.56 -1.76
C ASP A 3 -10.62 -2.23 -1.06
N TYR A 4 -11.69 -2.19 -0.28
CA TYR A 4 -12.15 -1.02 0.45
C TYR A 4 -12.52 -1.33 1.91
N ILE A 5 -12.43 -0.30 2.74
CA ILE A 5 -12.81 -0.26 4.16
C ILE A 5 -13.51 1.08 4.45
N PHE A 6 -14.34 1.14 5.49
CA PHE A 6 -14.91 2.38 5.97
C PHE A 6 -14.11 2.89 7.18
N VAL A 7 -13.69 4.15 7.13
CA VAL A 7 -13.05 4.85 8.26
C VAL A 7 -13.91 6.08 8.56
N ASN A 8 -14.50 6.14 9.75
CA ASN A 8 -15.42 7.21 10.16
C ASN A 8 -16.54 7.48 9.13
N GLY A 9 -17.13 6.42 8.58
CA GLY A 9 -18.19 6.54 7.56
C GLY A 9 -17.71 6.84 6.13
N VAL A 10 -16.42 7.14 5.93
CA VAL A 10 -15.85 7.40 4.61
C VAL A 10 -15.30 6.11 4.00
N ARG A 11 -15.73 5.77 2.79
CA ARG A 11 -15.20 4.62 2.02
C ARG A 11 -13.80 4.93 1.52
N ARG A 12 -12.81 4.18 2.00
CA ARG A 12 -11.40 4.21 1.57
C ARG A 12 -11.08 2.91 0.86
N GLY A 13 -10.29 2.93 -0.22
CA GLY A 13 -9.95 1.71 -0.93
C GLY A 13 -8.92 1.93 -2.01
N ALA A 14 -8.79 0.96 -2.90
CA ALA A 14 -7.83 1.00 -4.01
C ALA A 14 -6.37 1.25 -3.56
N PHE A 15 -5.99 0.76 -2.38
CA PHE A 15 -4.61 0.83 -1.91
C PHE A 15 -3.71 -0.03 -2.79
N ARG A 16 -2.62 0.56 -3.29
CA ARG A 16 -1.69 -0.10 -4.19
C ARG A 16 -0.24 0.16 -3.78
N LEU A 17 0.62 -0.74 -4.21
CA LEU A 17 2.07 -0.56 -4.28
C LEU A 17 2.40 -0.13 -5.72
N HIS A 18 2.91 1.09 -5.93
CA HIS A 18 3.14 1.61 -7.29
C HIS A 18 4.29 2.64 -7.34
N PRO A 19 4.91 2.86 -8.51
CA PRO A 19 5.79 4.01 -8.69
C PRO A 19 4.99 5.30 -8.87
N LEU A 20 5.67 6.45 -8.78
CA LEU A 20 5.11 7.71 -9.27
C LEU A 20 4.74 7.63 -10.75
N ARG A 21 3.87 8.54 -11.19
CA ARG A 21 3.58 8.69 -12.63
C ARG A 21 4.87 9.09 -13.37
N PRO A 22 5.00 8.78 -14.67
CA PRO A 22 6.21 9.09 -15.43
C PRO A 22 6.63 10.57 -15.40
N ASN A 23 5.66 11.48 -15.24
CA ASN A 23 5.89 12.92 -15.12
C ASN A 23 6.25 13.38 -13.68
N GLY A 24 6.53 12.46 -12.76
CA GLY A 24 6.85 12.75 -11.36
C GLY A 24 5.66 13.19 -10.49
N SER A 25 4.46 13.33 -11.08
CA SER A 25 3.26 13.68 -10.33
C SER A 25 2.64 12.47 -9.63
N GLY A 26 1.85 12.73 -8.58
CA GLY A 26 1.17 11.70 -7.83
C GLY A 26 1.08 12.06 -6.37
N GLU A 27 -0.14 12.17 -5.86
CA GLU A 27 -0.40 12.28 -4.44
C GLU A 27 -0.95 10.94 -3.96
N SER A 28 -0.34 10.39 -2.91
CA SER A 28 -0.77 9.13 -2.32
C SER A 28 -1.69 9.39 -1.14
N TRP A 29 -2.94 8.96 -1.27
CA TRP A 29 -3.94 9.03 -0.20
C TRP A 29 -4.01 7.71 0.60
N GLY A 30 -2.85 7.05 0.76
CA GLY A 30 -2.69 5.81 1.53
C GLY A 30 -2.05 4.64 0.76
N CYS A 31 -1.67 4.83 -0.50
CA CYS A 31 -0.83 3.89 -1.24
C CYS A 31 0.63 3.93 -0.75
N ILE A 32 1.37 2.85 -0.99
CA ILE A 32 2.83 2.86 -0.84
C ILE A 32 3.42 3.24 -2.20
N THR A 33 3.96 4.46 -2.28
CA THR A 33 4.48 5.02 -3.53
C THR A 33 6.00 5.07 -3.52
N PHE A 34 6.64 4.54 -4.56
CA PHE A 34 8.08 4.68 -4.76
C PHE A 34 8.36 5.93 -5.59
N TYR A 35 9.23 6.80 -5.08
CA TYR A 35 9.64 8.01 -5.79
C TYR A 35 10.41 7.67 -7.07
N ARG A 36 11.37 6.74 -6.99
CA ARG A 36 12.11 6.25 -8.15
C ARG A 36 11.46 4.97 -8.70
N VAL A 37 11.23 4.94 -10.01
CA VAL A 37 10.73 3.76 -10.72
C VAL A 37 11.68 2.57 -10.59
N SER A 38 13.00 2.81 -10.51
CA SER A 38 14.01 1.76 -10.29
C SER A 38 13.77 0.97 -9.00
N ASP A 39 13.45 1.69 -7.91
CA ASP A 39 13.26 1.09 -6.59
C ASP A 39 11.98 0.24 -6.57
N PHE A 40 10.92 0.75 -7.21
CA PHE A 40 9.70 -0.04 -7.44
C PHE A 40 10.01 -1.34 -8.20
N ASN A 41 10.83 -1.28 -9.24
CA ASN A 41 11.17 -2.46 -10.03
C ASN A 41 11.97 -3.50 -9.22
N ILE A 42 12.87 -3.07 -8.33
CA ILE A 42 13.57 -3.97 -7.41
C ILE A 42 12.57 -4.74 -6.55
N VAL A 43 11.66 -4.02 -5.88
CA VAL A 43 10.66 -4.64 -4.98
C VAL A 43 9.66 -5.50 -5.76
N ARG A 44 9.15 -5.04 -6.90
CA ARG A 44 8.26 -5.81 -7.79
C ARG A 44 8.90 -7.13 -8.18
N ASN A 45 10.16 -7.10 -8.63
CA ASN A 45 10.86 -8.29 -9.07
C ASN A 45 11.13 -9.26 -7.91
N ALA A 46 11.40 -8.75 -6.70
CA ALA A 46 11.49 -9.58 -5.51
C ALA A 46 10.15 -10.27 -5.20
N LEU A 47 9.05 -9.51 -5.14
CA LEU A 47 7.71 -10.04 -4.85
C LEU A 47 7.27 -11.12 -5.85
N LEU A 48 7.52 -10.92 -7.14
CA LEU A 48 7.15 -11.88 -8.19
C LEU A 48 7.93 -13.21 -8.10
N ARG A 49 9.10 -13.21 -7.46
CA ARG A 49 9.90 -14.43 -7.21
C ARG A 49 9.61 -15.08 -5.86
N THR A 50 8.94 -14.37 -4.96
CA THR A 50 8.66 -14.89 -3.61
C THR A 50 7.51 -15.90 -3.66
N HIS A 51 7.70 -17.05 -3.00
CA HIS A 51 6.61 -17.99 -2.78
C HIS A 51 5.53 -17.38 -1.91
N LYS A 52 4.26 -17.59 -2.28
CA LYS A 52 3.14 -17.13 -1.49
C LYS A 52 2.93 -18.02 -0.26
N PHE A 53 2.46 -17.42 0.83
CA PHE A 53 1.99 -18.14 2.01
C PHE A 53 0.52 -17.86 2.27
N LYS A 54 -0.17 -18.78 2.93
CA LYS A 54 -1.57 -18.64 3.31
C LYS A 54 -1.70 -17.65 4.46
N VAL A 55 -2.59 -16.68 4.34
CA VAL A 55 -2.91 -15.75 5.43
C VAL A 55 -3.77 -16.49 6.46
N PRO A 56 -3.35 -16.56 7.75
CA PRO A 56 -4.07 -17.28 8.79
C PRO A 56 -5.55 -16.87 8.88
N GLY A 57 -6.44 -17.87 9.03
CA GLY A 57 -7.89 -17.63 9.14
C GLY A 57 -8.58 -17.20 7.84
N SER A 58 -7.90 -17.24 6.69
CA SER A 58 -8.50 -16.86 5.40
C SER A 58 -8.15 -17.86 4.28
N SER A 59 -8.82 -17.71 3.13
CA SER A 59 -8.47 -18.39 1.88
C SER A 59 -7.42 -17.64 1.05
N LEU A 60 -6.86 -16.55 1.57
CA LEU A 60 -5.96 -15.67 0.83
C LEU A 60 -4.52 -16.17 0.86
N MET A 61 -3.80 -15.83 -0.21
CA MET A 61 -2.37 -16.05 -0.36
C MET A 61 -1.66 -14.70 -0.47
N ALA A 62 -0.58 -14.51 0.28
CA ALA A 62 0.19 -13.27 0.31
C ALA A 62 1.64 -13.52 -0.08
N TYR A 63 2.28 -12.52 -0.70
CA TYR A 63 3.72 -12.53 -1.01
C TYR A 63 4.58 -12.05 0.16
N GLY A 64 3.99 -11.41 1.16
CA GLY A 64 4.72 -10.75 2.24
C GLY A 64 3.78 -9.98 3.17
N ARG A 65 4.37 -9.41 4.22
CA ARG A 65 3.75 -8.46 5.13
C ARG A 65 4.53 -7.16 5.07
N VAL A 66 3.81 -6.03 5.11
CA VAL A 66 4.42 -4.70 5.24
C VAL A 66 3.90 -4.10 6.53
N ASP A 67 4.82 -3.80 7.44
CA ASP A 67 4.53 -3.07 8.67
C ASP A 67 4.92 -1.60 8.45
N VAL A 68 3.92 -0.71 8.51
CA VAL A 68 4.12 0.73 8.37
C VAL A 68 4.29 1.32 9.76
N MET A 69 5.49 1.80 10.05
CA MET A 69 5.83 2.43 11.33
C MET A 69 5.96 3.94 11.15
N GLY A 70 5.43 4.71 12.10
CA GLY A 70 5.54 6.16 12.11
C GLY A 70 4.94 6.75 13.37
N ASN A 71 5.34 7.97 13.71
CA ASN A 71 4.73 8.73 14.79
C ASN A 71 3.48 9.43 14.25
N THR A 72 2.31 8.97 14.67
CA THR A 72 1.04 9.60 14.30
C THR A 72 0.81 10.86 15.13
N ASN A 73 0.82 12.03 14.51
CA ASN A 73 0.28 13.25 15.11
C ASN A 73 -1.17 13.43 14.67
N PHE A 74 -2.09 12.75 15.36
CA PHE A 74 -3.52 12.83 15.06
C PHE A 74 -4.08 14.25 15.24
N GLY A 75 -3.47 15.08 16.10
CA GLY A 75 -3.86 16.49 16.28
C GLY A 75 -3.56 17.39 15.07
N ALA A 76 -2.60 17.00 14.23
CA ALA A 76 -2.30 17.66 12.96
C ALA A 76 -3.04 17.05 11.77
N CYS A 77 -3.76 15.94 11.96
CA CYS A 77 -4.47 15.24 10.91
C CYS A 77 -5.76 16.01 10.56
N LYS A 78 -5.68 16.93 9.59
CA LYS A 78 -6.86 17.58 9.03
C LYS A 78 -7.55 16.60 8.08
N VAL A 79 -8.54 15.88 8.61
CA VAL A 79 -9.46 15.12 7.77
C VAL A 79 -10.38 16.14 7.10
N SER A 80 -10.12 16.40 5.82
CA SER A 80 -11.02 17.18 4.96
C SER A 80 -12.10 16.29 4.37
#